data_AF-A0A1B6HIK5-F1
#
_entry.id   AF-A0A1B6HIK5-F1
#
_cell.length_a   1.000
_cell.length_b   1.000
_cell.length_c   1.000
_cell.angle_alpha   90.00
_cell.angle_beta   90.00
_cell.angle_gamma   90.00
#
_symmetry.space_group_name_H-M   'P 1'
#
loop_
_entity.id
_entity.type
_entity.pdbx_description
1 polymer ?
#
loop_
_entity_poly.entity_id
_entity_poly.type
_entity_poly.pdbx_seq_one_letter_code
_entity_poly.pdbx_strand_id
1 'polypeptide(L)'
;NIDGPLECSKRFIPAVNQSISLQITLIRLSSDLHCHTECGDSSCRCVVNSKPLSQIDHLKVVTESGLLVACLCGDFQQEWLPVGLRSWSPIRLIYYVAHYSWESK
;
A
#
# COMPACT_ATOMS: atom_id res chain seq x y z
N ASN A 1 3.95 24.73 -10.28
CA ASN A 1 3.43 23.83 -9.23
C ASN A 1 2.93 22.57 -9.91
N ILE A 2 3.40 21.39 -9.49
CA ILE A 2 2.80 20.13 -9.94
C ILE A 2 1.82 19.73 -8.84
N ASP A 3 0.53 19.74 -9.17
CA ASP A 3 -0.56 19.33 -8.29
C ASP A 3 -1.27 18.13 -8.90
N GLY A 4 -1.42 17.05 -8.14
CA GLY A 4 -2.10 15.83 -8.59
C GLY A 4 -1.78 14.62 -7.73
N PRO A 5 -2.32 13.44 -8.07
CA PRO A 5 -1.96 12.22 -7.36
C PRO A 5 -0.52 11.79 -7.70
N LEU A 6 0.21 11.30 -6.71
CA LEU A 6 1.51 10.68 -6.87
C LEU A 6 1.39 9.16 -6.68
N GLU A 7 1.83 8.41 -7.68
CA GLU A 7 1.97 6.95 -7.57
C GLU A 7 3.44 6.55 -7.70
N CYS A 8 3.98 5.94 -6.65
CA CYS A 8 5.30 5.34 -6.64
C CYS A 8 5.14 3.81 -6.62
N SER A 9 5.77 3.11 -7.56
CA SER A 9 5.70 1.65 -7.60
C SER A 9 7.08 0.99 -7.60
N LYS A 10 7.18 -0.12 -6.87
CA LYS A 10 8.36 -1.00 -6.87
C LYS A 10 7.93 -2.42 -7.20
N ARG A 11 8.52 -2.97 -8.25
CA ARG A 11 8.31 -4.37 -8.65
C ARG A 11 9.38 -5.25 -8.01
N PHE A 12 8.94 -6.41 -7.51
CA PHE A 12 9.79 -7.45 -6.95
C PHE A 12 9.55 -8.75 -7.73
N ILE A 13 10.62 -9.36 -8.21
CA ILE A 13 10.59 -10.61 -8.98
C ILE A 13 11.47 -11.61 -8.23
N PRO A 14 10.95 -12.77 -7.82
CA PRO A 14 11.76 -13.78 -7.16
C PRO A 14 12.69 -14.44 -8.19
N ALA A 15 13.90 -14.83 -7.77
CA ALA A 15 14.71 -15.73 -8.56
C ALA A 15 14.14 -17.17 -8.52
N VAL A 16 14.66 -18.05 -9.39
CA VAL A 16 14.28 -19.47 -9.43
C VAL A 16 14.43 -20.11 -8.05
N ASN A 17 13.38 -20.78 -7.57
CA ASN A 17 13.30 -21.43 -6.25
C ASN A 17 13.51 -20.49 -5.05
N GLN A 18 13.37 -19.17 -5.24
CA GLN A 18 13.41 -18.19 -4.16
C GLN A 18 12.02 -17.59 -3.93
N SER A 19 11.85 -16.94 -2.78
CA SER A 19 10.65 -16.20 -2.43
C SER A 19 10.99 -14.77 -2.08
N ILE A 20 10.08 -13.84 -2.37
CA ILE A 20 10.13 -12.47 -1.88
C ILE A 20 9.55 -12.45 -0.47
N SER A 21 10.27 -11.84 0.47
CA SER A 21 9.75 -11.49 1.79
C SER A 21 9.68 -9.97 1.88
N LEU A 22 8.47 -9.43 2.00
CA LEU A 22 8.21 -8.01 2.19
C LEU A 22 7.78 -7.80 3.63
N GLN A 23 8.47 -6.91 4.34
CA GLN A 23 8.11 -6.54 5.70
C GLN A 23 7.93 -5.04 5.76
N ILE A 24 6.72 -4.61 6.12
CA ILE A 24 6.40 -3.21 6.27
C ILE A 24 6.54 -2.87 7.75
N THR A 25 7.47 -1.98 8.07
CA THR A 25 7.81 -1.60 9.46
C THR A 25 7.43 -0.17 9.81
N LEU A 26 7.26 0.69 8.80
CA LEU A 26 6.82 2.07 8.96
C LEU A 26 6.14 2.52 7.67
N ILE A 27 5.03 3.23 7.83
CA ILE A 27 4.32 3.91 6.75
C ILE A 27 3.98 5.31 7.24
N ARG A 28 4.14 6.31 6.37
CA ARG A 28 3.77 7.71 6.61
C ARG A 28 2.70 8.14 5.61
N LEU A 29 1.49 7.63 5.78
CA LEU A 29 0.31 8.09 5.05
C LEU A 29 -0.39 9.17 5.89
N SER A 30 -1.09 10.11 5.24
CA SER A 30 -1.99 11.00 5.96
C SER A 30 -3.08 10.19 6.67
N SER A 31 -3.41 10.53 7.91
CA SER A 31 -4.60 9.99 8.56
C SER A 31 -5.84 10.47 7.81
N ASP A 32 -6.65 9.53 7.32
CA ASP A 32 -7.91 9.80 6.63
C ASP A 32 -9.05 9.07 7.35
N LEU A 33 -10.08 9.81 7.77
CA LEU A 33 -11.24 9.28 8.49
C LEU A 33 -12.19 8.45 7.59
N HIS A 34 -11.98 8.47 6.28
CA HIS A 34 -12.82 7.77 5.30
C HIS A 34 -12.25 6.42 4.89
N CYS A 35 -11.11 6.02 5.45
CA CYS A 35 -10.49 4.72 5.21
C CYS A 35 -9.94 4.15 6.51
N HIS A 36 -10.12 2.86 6.74
CA HIS A 36 -9.42 2.15 7.80
C HIS A 36 -8.87 0.83 7.28
N THR A 37 -7.83 0.36 7.95
CA THR A 37 -7.21 -0.93 7.64
C THR A 37 -7.81 -2.01 8.52
N GLU A 38 -8.21 -3.14 7.92
CA GLU A 38 -8.58 -4.36 8.64
C GLU A 38 -7.59 -5.47 8.29
N CYS A 39 -6.91 -6.03 9.30
CA CYS A 39 -5.99 -7.14 9.12
C CYS A 39 -6.59 -8.43 9.72
N GLY A 40 -6.47 -9.52 8.97
CA GLY A 40 -6.71 -10.88 9.47
C GLY A 40 -5.44 -11.71 9.41
N ASP A 41 -5.58 -13.03 9.59
CA ASP A 41 -4.45 -13.97 9.66
C ASP A 41 -3.61 -14.06 8.38
N SER A 42 -4.18 -13.65 7.23
CA SER A 42 -3.56 -13.83 5.91
C SER A 42 -3.22 -12.54 5.18
N SER A 43 -3.97 -11.46 5.40
CA SER A 43 -3.70 -10.16 4.76
C SER A 43 -4.45 -9.01 5.44
N CYS A 44 -4.08 -7.79 5.04
CA CYS A 44 -4.79 -6.57 5.39
C CYS A 44 -5.55 -6.02 4.19
N ARG A 45 -6.73 -5.45 4.42
CA ARG A 45 -7.53 -4.77 3.41
C ARG A 45 -7.88 -3.35 3.84
N CYS A 46 -8.01 -2.46 2.87
CA CYS A 46 -8.56 -1.13 3.08
C CYS A 46 -10.08 -1.19 2.97
N VAL A 47 -10.76 -0.69 3.99
CA VAL A 47 -12.21 -0.48 3.99
C VAL A 47 -12.45 1.02 3.82
N VAL A 48 -13.19 1.39 2.79
CA VAL A 48 -13.51 2.79 2.47
C VAL A 48 -14.98 3.06 2.74
N ASN A 49 -15.29 4.25 3.25
CA ASN A 49 -16.67 4.63 3.60
C ASN A 49 -17.31 5.53 2.52
N SER A 50 -16.89 6.79 2.43
CA SER A 50 -17.56 7.81 1.59
C SER A 50 -16.71 8.30 0.42
N LYS A 51 -15.42 7.93 0.34
CA LYS A 51 -14.52 8.29 -0.75
C LYS A 51 -13.97 7.05 -1.43
N PRO A 52 -13.76 7.07 -2.77
CA PRO A 52 -13.04 6.01 -3.43
C PRO A 52 -11.58 5.99 -2.99
N LEU A 53 -10.95 4.82 -3.01
CA LEU A 53 -9.54 4.64 -2.63
C LEU A 53 -8.57 5.50 -3.47
N SER A 54 -8.95 5.88 -4.69
CA SER A 54 -8.17 6.80 -5.55
C SER A 54 -8.10 8.24 -5.03
N GLN A 55 -8.88 8.59 -4.00
CA GLN A 55 -8.86 9.90 -3.33
C GLN A 55 -8.29 9.82 -1.92
N ILE A 56 -7.65 8.71 -1.56
CA ILE A 56 -7.14 8.42 -0.23
C ILE A 56 -5.67 8.01 -0.36
N ASP A 57 -4.82 8.47 0.55
CA ASP A 57 -3.45 8.01 0.67
C ASP A 57 -3.43 6.54 1.10
N HIS A 58 -2.74 5.68 0.34
CA HIS A 58 -2.70 4.26 0.63
C HIS A 58 -1.44 3.56 0.14
N LEU A 59 -1.15 2.41 0.74
CA LEU A 59 -0.16 1.45 0.27
C LEU A 59 -0.88 0.18 -0.19
N LYS A 60 -0.58 -0.29 -1.40
CA LYS A 60 -1.07 -1.58 -1.93
C LYS A 60 0.09 -2.52 -2.23
N VAL A 61 -0.14 -3.79 -1.98
CA VAL A 61 0.63 -4.88 -2.59
C VAL A 61 -0.29 -5.58 -3.56
N VAL A 62 0.14 -5.69 -4.82
CA VAL A 62 -0.60 -6.36 -5.88
C VAL A 62 0.25 -7.44 -6.53
N THR A 63 -0.39 -8.45 -7.11
CA THR A 63 0.28 -9.41 -8.00
C THR A 63 0.65 -8.72 -9.31
N GLU A 64 1.44 -9.40 -10.15
CA GLU A 64 1.74 -8.88 -11.49
C GLU A 64 0.51 -8.72 -12.39
N SER A 65 -0.53 -9.54 -12.19
CA SER A 65 -1.82 -9.42 -12.87
C SER A 65 -2.72 -8.30 -12.32
N GLY A 66 -2.28 -7.59 -11.27
CA GLY A 66 -3.03 -6.50 -10.65
C GLY A 66 -4.01 -6.94 -9.57
N LEU A 67 -4.02 -8.22 -9.17
CA LEU A 67 -4.84 -8.70 -8.06
C LEU A 67 -4.35 -8.10 -6.75
N LEU A 68 -5.25 -7.53 -5.95
CA LEU A 68 -4.93 -6.96 -4.65
C LEU A 68 -4.58 -8.07 -3.64
N VAL A 69 -3.40 -7.97 -3.04
CA VAL A 69 -2.90 -8.90 -2.01
C VAL A 69 -3.05 -8.30 -0.62
N ALA A 70 -2.62 -7.05 -0.46
CA ALA A 70 -2.73 -6.32 0.80
C ALA A 70 -2.96 -4.83 0.54
N CYS A 71 -3.66 -4.15 1.45
CA CYS A 71 -3.88 -2.72 1.41
C CYS A 71 -3.82 -2.11 2.81
N LEU A 72 -3.16 -0.97 2.95
CA LEU A 72 -3.04 -0.20 4.18
C LEU A 72 -3.40 1.27 3.90
N CYS A 73 -4.28 1.84 4.72
CA CYS A 73 -4.75 3.23 4.63
C CYS A 73 -5.24 3.76 5.98
N GLY A 74 -5.43 5.07 6.04
CA GLY A 74 -6.09 5.75 7.15
C GLY A 74 -5.34 5.59 8.48
N ASP A 75 -6.10 5.58 9.58
CA ASP A 75 -5.55 5.36 10.91
C ASP A 75 -5.35 3.86 11.16
N PHE A 76 -4.22 3.34 10.69
CA PHE A 76 -3.81 1.97 10.97
C PHE A 76 -3.05 1.91 12.29
N GLN A 77 -3.38 0.95 13.14
CA GLN A 77 -2.69 0.76 14.41
C GLN A 77 -1.26 0.28 14.15
N GLN A 78 -0.26 1.11 14.49
CA GLN A 78 1.16 0.77 14.30
C GLN A 78 1.58 -0.50 15.05
N GLU A 79 0.88 -0.83 16.13
CA GLU A 79 1.04 -2.09 16.89
C GLU A 79 0.72 -3.35 16.09
N TRP A 80 0.02 -3.25 14.95
CA TRP A 80 -0.22 -4.37 14.03
C TRP A 80 0.95 -4.58 13.06
N LEU A 81 1.98 -3.73 13.12
CA LEU A 81 3.23 -3.97 12.42
C LEU A 81 4.12 -4.93 13.21
N PRO A 82 4.95 -5.73 12.52
CA PRO A 82 5.16 -5.74 11.08
C PRO A 82 4.08 -6.51 10.31
N VAL A 83 3.54 -5.92 9.24
CA VAL A 83 2.78 -6.66 8.24
C VAL A 83 3.77 -7.31 7.28
N GLY A 84 3.87 -8.64 7.37
CA GLY A 84 4.75 -9.46 6.55
C GLY A 84 3.99 -10.17 5.44
N LEU A 85 4.55 -10.15 4.22
CA LEU A 85 4.07 -10.96 3.10
C LEU A 85 5.22 -11.78 2.54
N ARG A 86 4.95 -13.06 2.25
CA ARG A 86 5.84 -13.93 1.49
C ARG A 86 5.20 -14.33 0.17
N SER A 87 5.92 -14.19 -0.93
CA SER A 87 5.43 -14.54 -2.27
C SER A 87 6.47 -15.31 -3.08
N TRP A 88 6.03 -16.37 -3.76
CA TRP A 88 6.82 -17.10 -4.78
C TRP A 88 6.56 -16.59 -6.20
N SER A 89 5.61 -15.67 -6.36
CA SER A 89 5.28 -15.02 -7.62
C SER A 89 5.69 -13.54 -7.59
N PRO A 90 5.93 -12.90 -8.75
CA PRO A 90 6.19 -11.48 -8.79
C PRO A 90 5.07 -10.64 -8.17
N ILE A 91 5.45 -9.59 -7.44
CA ILE A 91 4.53 -8.64 -6.81
C ILE A 91 4.97 -7.20 -7.08
N ARG A 92 4.04 -6.26 -6.88
CA ARG A 92 4.30 -4.83 -6.96
C ARG A 92 3.81 -4.15 -5.70
N LEU A 93 4.69 -3.39 -5.07
CA LEU A 93 4.35 -2.46 -4.00
C LEU A 93 4.01 -1.11 -4.62
N ILE A 94 2.87 -0.54 -4.26
CA ILE A 94 2.38 0.73 -4.79
C ILE A 94 2.08 1.65 -3.62
N TYR A 95 2.80 2.77 -3.54
CA TYR A 95 2.56 3.86 -2.61
C TYR A 95 1.86 4.98 -3.35
N TYR A 96 0.70 5.39 -2.86
CA TYR A 96 -0.17 6.36 -3.51
C TYR A 96 -0.51 7.51 -2.58
N VAL A 97 -0.33 8.73 -3.06
CA VAL A 97 -0.71 9.98 -2.37
C VAL A 97 -1.74 10.68 -3.24
N ALA A 98 -2.96 10.88 -2.73
CA ALA A 98 -4.07 11.44 -3.51
C ALA A 98 -3.89 12.92 -3.81
N HIS A 99 -3.28 13.66 -2.89
CA HIS A 99 -3.03 15.10 -3.02
C HIS A 99 -1.55 15.39 -2.80
N TYR A 100 -0.76 15.28 -3.86
CA TYR A 100 0.65 15.65 -3.85
C TYR A 100 0.83 17.02 -4.51
N SER A 101 1.51 17.93 -3.81
CA SER A 101 1.96 19.22 -4.35
C SER A 101 3.48 19.31 -4.28
N TRP A 102 4.10 19.78 -5.36
CA TRP A 102 5.53 20.01 -5.43
C TRP A 102 5.84 21.36 -6.09
N GLU A 103 6.50 22.22 -5.33
CA GLU A 103 7.10 23.45 -5.82
C GLU A 103 8.45 23.12 -6.48
N SER A 104 8.51 23.26 -7.81
CA SER A 104 9.77 23.28 -8.53
C SER A 104 10.54 24.54 -8.12
N LYS A 105 11.63 24.38 -7.37
CA LYS A 105 12.61 25.44 -7.14
C LYS A 105 13.22 25.93 -8.43
#